data_AF-A0A918BAB8-F1
#
_entry.id   AF-A0A918BAB8-F1
#
_cell.length_a   1.000
_cell.length_b   1.000
_cell.length_c   1.000
_cell.angle_alpha   90.00
_cell.angle_beta   90.00
_cell.angle_gamma   90.00
#
_symmetry.space_group_name_H-M   'P 1'
#
loop_
_entity.id
_entity.type
_entity.pdbx_description
1 polymer ?
#
loop_
_entity_poly.entity_id
_entity_poly.type
_entity_poly.pdbx_seq_one_letter_code
_entity_poly.pdbx_strand_id
1 'polypeptide(L)'
;MPGDGGVEAVTIPTALLPVRSALPVLTRARAVAHAHRATVFWATAALLALRFAARGLLLPGPSAADHDAWRAGPLRAEDVDRIRELTAAMPPEAHAVPVNATVPVTTAVPRTAPVLTTDGGPLRLPDPERLLRGFLDAVADALPRSPAAALAAGGPVFAVPEPRHVPGLRAWAADAAAGHDAGVRLSLRVEVPGLASAGPDEARLTFRAVPQVHSLDDPGLVADAPAVWAGAEGFGPRARLDALLSLRRAARVWPPRGAARDARRDARRDAGRRRRAATSGRYAPCPDRSRRAPSRPVSRSLR
;
A
#
# COMPACT_ATOMS: atom_id res chain seq x y z
N MET A 1 40.30 13.41 -9.03
CA MET A 1 41.24 12.29 -9.26
C MET A 1 42.39 12.42 -8.27
N PRO A 2 43.03 11.32 -7.83
CA PRO A 2 44.28 11.42 -7.09
C PRO A 2 45.34 12.13 -7.95
N GLY A 3 46.04 13.12 -7.40
CA GLY A 3 47.12 13.86 -8.05
C GLY A 3 48.26 14.15 -7.07
N ASP A 4 49.36 14.73 -7.57
CA ASP A 4 50.63 14.85 -6.84
C ASP A 4 50.54 15.67 -5.54
N GLY A 5 49.49 16.47 -5.37
CA GLY A 5 49.20 17.25 -4.15
C GLY A 5 47.92 16.83 -3.39
N GLY A 6 47.30 15.70 -3.73
CA GLY A 6 46.05 15.23 -3.10
C GLY A 6 44.94 14.93 -4.11
N VAL A 7 43.84 15.69 -4.07
CA VAL A 7 42.68 15.49 -4.97
C VAL A 7 42.64 16.63 -5.99
N GLU A 8 42.71 16.28 -7.28
CA GLU A 8 42.60 17.20 -8.39
C GLU A 8 41.19 17.17 -9.00
N ALA A 9 40.66 18.35 -9.35
CA ALA A 9 39.42 18.48 -10.07
C ALA A 9 39.64 18.24 -11.57
N VAL A 10 38.88 17.32 -12.16
CA VAL A 10 38.95 17.02 -13.60
C VAL A 10 37.57 17.21 -14.20
N THR A 11 37.51 17.92 -15.33
CA THR A 11 36.28 18.04 -16.11
C THR A 11 36.14 16.84 -17.04
N ILE A 12 35.05 16.11 -16.89
CA ILE A 12 34.68 15.00 -17.78
C ILE A 12 33.28 15.25 -18.38
N PRO A 13 33.05 14.96 -19.66
CA PRO A 13 31.73 15.06 -20.25
C PRO A 13 30.79 14.05 -19.59
N THR A 14 29.64 14.50 -19.11
CA THR A 14 28.65 13.67 -18.43
C THR A 14 27.24 13.98 -18.94
N ALA A 15 26.35 13.00 -18.84
CA ALA A 15 24.93 13.16 -19.12
C ALA A 15 24.14 12.92 -17.83
N LEU A 16 23.30 13.89 -17.45
CA LEU A 16 22.37 13.74 -16.34
C LEU A 16 21.07 13.11 -16.84
N LEU A 17 20.72 11.95 -16.29
CA LEU A 17 19.49 11.23 -16.64
C LEU A 17 18.54 11.23 -15.44
N PRO A 18 17.26 11.63 -15.63
CA PRO A 18 16.22 11.35 -14.65
C PRO A 18 16.15 9.84 -14.38
N VAL A 19 15.84 9.43 -13.14
CA VAL A 19 15.79 8.01 -12.76
C VAL A 19 14.88 7.19 -13.69
N ARG A 20 13.71 7.74 -14.06
CA ARG A 20 12.80 7.11 -15.04
C ARG A 20 13.47 6.76 -16.37
N SER A 21 14.38 7.62 -16.85
CA SER A 21 15.11 7.44 -18.10
C SER A 21 16.35 6.55 -17.92
N ALA A 22 16.94 6.54 -16.73
CA ALA A 22 18.07 5.69 -16.39
C ALA A 22 17.66 4.22 -16.21
N LEU A 23 16.44 3.93 -15.77
CA LEU A 23 15.99 2.56 -15.48
C LEU A 23 16.16 1.59 -16.65
N PRO A 24 15.68 1.86 -17.89
CA PRO A 24 15.89 0.96 -19.02
C PRO A 24 17.36 0.78 -19.39
N VAL A 25 18.23 1.77 -19.11
CA VAL A 25 19.67 1.68 -19.37
C VAL A 25 20.32 0.77 -18.35
N LEU A 26 20.05 0.98 -17.05
CA LEU A 26 20.59 0.20 -15.96
C LEU A 26 20.15 -1.27 -16.01
N THR A 27 18.88 -1.56 -16.30
CA THR A 27 18.40 -2.94 -16.39
C THR A 27 19.04 -3.72 -17.54
N ARG A 28 19.32 -3.07 -18.68
CA ARG A 28 20.04 -3.67 -19.80
C ARG A 28 21.55 -3.80 -19.54
N ALA A 29 22.15 -2.85 -18.83
CA ALA A 29 23.58 -2.85 -18.55
C ALA A 29 24.05 -4.10 -17.78
N ARG A 30 23.15 -4.76 -17.04
CA ARG A 30 23.44 -6.05 -16.37
C ARG A 30 23.79 -7.17 -17.35
N ALA A 31 23.26 -7.15 -18.57
CA ALA A 31 23.51 -8.16 -19.59
C ALA A 31 24.81 -7.91 -20.39
N VAL A 32 25.46 -6.77 -20.16
CA VAL A 32 26.68 -6.39 -20.88
C VAL A 32 27.89 -7.05 -20.20
N ALA A 33 28.61 -7.87 -20.97
CA ALA A 33 29.88 -8.43 -20.53
C ALA A 33 30.87 -7.29 -20.20
N HIS A 34 31.57 -7.40 -19.07
CA HIS A 34 32.55 -6.43 -18.59
C HIS A 34 32.00 -5.01 -18.31
N ALA A 35 30.71 -4.88 -17.97
CA ALA A 35 30.18 -3.62 -17.48
C ALA A 35 30.95 -3.10 -16.25
N HIS A 36 31.13 -1.78 -16.17
CA HIS A 36 31.81 -1.12 -15.05
C HIS A 36 31.14 -1.47 -13.71
N ARG A 37 31.92 -1.69 -12.63
CA ARG A 37 31.40 -2.21 -11.34
C ARG A 37 30.31 -1.31 -10.75
N ALA A 38 30.46 0.02 -10.82
CA ALA A 38 29.41 0.95 -10.40
C ALA A 38 28.11 0.78 -11.20
N THR A 39 28.21 0.52 -12.51
CA THR A 39 27.04 0.30 -13.37
C THR A 39 26.33 -0.99 -12.98
N VAL A 40 27.08 -2.08 -12.75
CA VAL A 40 26.51 -3.36 -12.28
C VAL A 40 25.85 -3.21 -10.91
N PHE A 41 26.46 -2.44 -10.01
CA PHE A 41 25.89 -2.13 -8.70
C PHE A 41 24.54 -1.40 -8.83
N TRP A 42 24.50 -0.28 -9.56
CA TRP A 42 23.27 0.51 -9.74
C TRP A 42 22.20 -0.23 -10.54
N ALA A 43 22.58 -1.10 -11.48
CA ALA A 43 21.67 -2.03 -12.15
C ALA A 43 21.05 -3.03 -11.17
N THR A 44 21.82 -3.55 -10.23
CA THR A 44 21.34 -4.47 -9.19
C THR A 44 20.41 -3.75 -8.20
N ALA A 45 20.75 -2.52 -7.81
CA ALA A 45 19.87 -1.67 -7.00
C ALA A 45 18.54 -1.36 -7.70
N ALA A 46 18.58 -1.06 -9.01
CA ALA A 46 17.38 -0.80 -9.80
C ALA A 46 16.44 -2.03 -9.81
N LEU A 47 16.99 -3.23 -10.02
CA LEU A 47 16.20 -4.47 -9.96
C LEU A 47 15.64 -4.74 -8.55
N LEU A 48 16.39 -4.41 -7.49
CA LEU A 48 15.89 -4.52 -6.13
C LEU A 48 14.68 -3.59 -5.90
N ALA A 49 14.77 -2.33 -6.31
CA ALA A 49 13.65 -1.39 -6.24
C ALA A 49 12.43 -1.87 -7.05
N LEU A 50 12.65 -2.36 -8.28
CA LEU A 50 11.57 -2.90 -9.11
C LEU A 50 10.91 -4.14 -8.49
N ARG A 51 11.66 -4.98 -7.77
CA ARG A 51 11.08 -6.09 -7.00
C ARG A 51 10.22 -5.62 -5.82
N PHE A 52 10.64 -4.57 -5.12
CA PHE A 52 9.80 -3.95 -4.08
C PHE A 52 8.50 -3.40 -4.69
N ALA A 53 8.59 -2.69 -5.81
CA ALA A 53 7.42 -2.19 -6.52
C ALA A 53 6.50 -3.31 -7.02
N ALA A 54 7.05 -4.41 -7.57
CA ALA A 54 6.29 -5.57 -8.01
C ALA A 54 5.55 -6.28 -6.86
N ARG A 55 6.12 -6.23 -5.64
CA ARG A 55 5.48 -6.69 -4.40
C ARG A 55 4.50 -5.67 -3.81
N GLY A 56 4.31 -4.52 -4.45
CA GLY A 56 3.42 -3.45 -3.98
C GLY A 56 3.96 -2.66 -2.79
N LEU A 57 5.27 -2.71 -2.52
CA LEU A 57 5.92 -2.00 -1.42
C LEU A 57 6.23 -0.55 -1.81
N LEU A 58 5.18 0.24 -2.02
CA LEU A 58 5.26 1.66 -2.34
C LEU A 58 4.41 2.45 -1.35
N LEU A 59 5.04 3.33 -0.57
CA LEU A 59 4.36 4.17 0.40
C LEU A 59 4.33 5.62 -0.06
N PRO A 60 3.14 6.24 -0.13
CA PRO A 60 3.05 7.68 -0.31
C PRO A 60 3.49 8.38 0.98
N GLY A 61 4.15 9.52 0.85
CA GLY A 61 4.45 10.40 1.97
C GLY A 61 5.14 11.69 1.53
N PRO A 62 5.10 12.72 2.38
CA PRO A 62 5.87 13.92 2.12
C PRO A 62 7.37 13.61 2.25
N SER A 63 8.15 14.11 1.30
CA SER A 63 9.60 14.23 1.37
C SER A 63 10.00 15.16 2.53
N ALA A 64 11.30 15.23 2.84
CA ALA A 64 11.81 16.12 3.88
C ALA A 64 11.45 17.60 3.61
N ALA A 65 11.35 18.00 2.34
CA ALA A 65 10.96 19.33 1.91
C ALA A 65 9.44 19.47 1.69
N ASP A 66 8.63 18.61 2.29
CA ASP A 66 7.16 18.66 2.23
C ASP A 66 6.53 18.51 0.84
N HIS A 67 7.24 17.91 -0.11
CA HIS A 67 6.69 17.56 -1.42
C HIS A 67 6.21 16.11 -1.45
N ASP A 68 5.15 15.83 -2.21
CA ASP A 68 4.65 14.49 -2.41
C ASP A 68 5.71 13.57 -3.03
N ALA A 69 5.93 12.41 -2.40
CA ALA A 69 6.87 11.41 -2.86
C ALA A 69 6.34 10.00 -2.59
N TRP A 70 6.73 9.04 -3.42
CA TRP A 70 6.68 7.63 -3.06
C TRP A 70 8.05 7.18 -2.56
N ARG A 71 8.03 6.31 -1.55
CA ARG A 71 9.22 5.64 -1.03
C ARG A 71 9.03 4.14 -1.08
N ALA A 72 10.13 3.40 -1.16
CA ALA A 72 10.09 1.95 -1.04
C ALA A 72 9.72 1.56 0.39
N GLY A 73 8.67 0.76 0.53
CA GLY A 73 8.28 0.22 1.82
C GLY A 73 6.81 -0.17 1.93
N PRO A 74 6.40 -0.69 3.09
CA PRO A 74 7.26 -1.01 4.22
C PRO A 74 8.23 -2.16 3.93
N LEU A 75 9.40 -2.14 4.54
CA LEU A 75 10.46 -3.12 4.28
C LEU A 75 10.52 -4.13 5.42
N ARG A 76 10.53 -5.42 5.08
CA ARG A 76 10.71 -6.51 6.06
C ARG A 76 12.16 -6.61 6.51
N ALA A 77 12.44 -7.42 7.52
CA ALA A 77 13.80 -7.67 7.99
C ALA A 77 14.69 -8.18 6.86
N GLU A 78 14.20 -9.11 6.05
CA GLU A 78 14.94 -9.68 4.91
C GLU A 78 15.22 -8.63 3.83
N ASP A 79 14.28 -7.70 3.62
CA ASP A 79 14.46 -6.60 2.67
C ASP A 79 15.54 -5.62 3.16
N VAL A 80 15.54 -5.33 4.46
CA VAL A 80 16.56 -4.49 5.12
C VAL A 80 17.93 -5.17 5.06
N ASP A 81 18.01 -6.47 5.32
CA ASP A 81 19.27 -7.22 5.23
C ASP A 81 19.79 -7.26 3.80
N ARG A 82 18.91 -7.40 2.80
CA ARG A 82 19.32 -7.31 1.39
C ARG A 82 19.86 -5.94 1.01
N ILE A 83 19.30 -4.87 1.56
CA ILE A 83 19.82 -3.50 1.39
C ILE A 83 21.19 -3.36 2.05
N ARG A 84 21.39 -3.92 3.25
CA ARG A 84 22.69 -3.90 3.95
C ARG A 84 23.76 -4.68 3.21
N GLU A 85 23.45 -5.89 2.73
CA GLU A 85 24.35 -6.69 1.90
C GLU A 85 24.76 -5.94 0.64
N LEU A 86 23.79 -5.34 -0.05
CA LEU A 86 24.08 -4.56 -1.25
C LEU A 86 24.95 -3.35 -0.91
N THR A 87 24.62 -2.61 0.15
CA THR A 87 25.41 -1.47 0.63
C THR A 87 26.85 -1.84 0.92
N ALA A 88 27.09 -2.96 1.61
CA ALA A 88 28.43 -3.46 1.92
C ALA A 88 29.23 -3.82 0.65
N ALA A 89 28.55 -4.19 -0.43
CA ALA A 89 29.14 -4.47 -1.73
C ALA A 89 29.26 -3.22 -2.63
N MET A 90 28.89 -2.02 -2.16
CA MET A 90 28.94 -0.80 -2.96
C MET A 90 30.40 -0.43 -3.30
N PRO A 91 30.79 -0.45 -4.59
CA PRO A 91 32.15 -0.09 -4.95
C PRO A 91 32.38 1.41 -4.73
N PRO A 92 33.62 1.85 -4.42
CA PRO A 92 33.92 3.25 -4.11
C PRO A 92 33.54 4.19 -5.26
N GLU A 93 33.76 3.77 -6.50
CA GLU A 93 33.35 4.53 -7.70
C GLU A 93 31.82 4.77 -7.80
N ALA A 94 30.97 4.03 -7.09
CA ALA A 94 29.52 4.21 -7.12
C ALA A 94 29.03 5.36 -6.20
N HIS A 95 29.88 5.84 -5.28
CA HIS A 95 29.56 6.91 -4.33
C HIS A 95 30.70 7.92 -4.18
N ALA A 96 31.51 8.09 -5.22
CA ALA A 96 32.68 8.97 -5.20
C ALA A 96 32.38 10.47 -5.40
N VAL A 97 31.09 10.88 -5.47
CA VAL A 97 30.70 12.29 -5.66
C VAL A 97 30.67 13.00 -4.30
N PRO A 98 31.54 14.01 -4.06
CA PRO A 98 31.60 14.67 -2.76
C PRO A 98 30.32 15.45 -2.44
N VAL A 99 29.88 15.43 -1.19
CA VAL A 99 28.64 16.10 -0.75
C VAL A 99 28.85 17.53 -0.26
N ASN A 100 30.08 17.91 0.05
CA ASN A 100 30.47 19.24 0.56
C ASN A 100 31.39 20.01 -0.41
N ALA A 101 31.46 19.56 -1.66
CA ALA A 101 32.13 20.30 -2.71
C ALA A 101 31.10 21.17 -3.44
N THR A 102 31.35 22.48 -3.48
CA THR A 102 30.65 23.36 -4.40
C THR A 102 31.52 23.52 -5.64
N VAL A 103 30.94 23.24 -6.81
CA VAL A 103 31.52 23.65 -8.09
C VAL A 103 30.70 24.84 -8.55
N PRO A 104 31.29 26.03 -8.73
CA PRO A 104 30.55 27.17 -9.26
C PRO A 104 29.92 26.79 -10.61
N VAL A 105 28.59 26.82 -10.69
CA VAL A 105 27.87 26.57 -11.93
C VAL A 105 28.08 27.77 -12.85
N THR A 106 29.10 27.71 -13.69
CA THR A 106 29.33 28.66 -14.77
C THR A 106 28.72 28.11 -16.06
N THR A 107 28.00 28.95 -16.79
CA THR A 107 27.45 28.64 -18.12
C THR A 107 28.51 28.70 -19.22
N ALA A 108 29.70 29.22 -18.92
CA ALA A 108 30.85 29.21 -19.81
C ALA A 108 31.77 28.03 -19.48
N VAL A 109 32.23 27.28 -20.50
CA VAL A 109 33.27 26.25 -20.32
C VAL A 109 34.53 26.93 -19.79
N PRO A 110 34.93 26.71 -18.52
CA PRO A 110 36.09 27.38 -17.97
C PRO A 110 37.35 26.92 -18.69
N ARG A 111 38.25 27.85 -19.02
CA ARG A 111 39.54 27.57 -19.71
C ARG A 111 40.55 26.84 -18.81
N THR A 112 40.25 26.75 -17.52
CA THR A 112 41.03 26.09 -16.46
C THR A 112 40.10 25.16 -15.69
N ALA A 113 40.65 24.05 -15.18
CA ALA A 113 39.88 23.13 -14.35
C ALA A 113 39.29 23.88 -13.14
N PRO A 114 38.00 23.72 -12.84
CA PRO A 114 37.38 24.40 -11.71
C PRO A 114 38.05 23.95 -10.42
N VAL A 115 38.44 24.90 -9.56
CA VAL A 115 38.94 24.57 -8.22
C VAL A 115 37.78 24.00 -7.41
N LEU A 116 37.93 22.79 -6.88
CA LEU A 116 36.99 22.23 -5.91
C LEU A 116 37.05 23.10 -4.64
N THR A 117 36.05 23.94 -4.41
CA THR A 117 35.91 24.70 -3.17
C THR A 117 35.10 23.88 -2.18
N THR A 118 35.69 23.58 -1.02
CA THR A 118 34.96 23.04 0.13
C THR A 118 34.67 24.17 1.11
N ASP A 119 33.71 23.98 2.02
CA ASP A 119 33.37 24.92 3.10
C ASP A 119 34.48 25.00 4.19
N GLY A 120 35.76 24.86 3.81
CA GLY A 120 36.92 24.84 4.71
C GLY A 120 37.19 23.49 5.40
N GLY A 121 36.39 22.45 5.12
CA GLY A 121 36.54 21.10 5.68
C GLY A 121 37.08 20.06 4.69
N PRO A 122 37.49 18.86 5.18
CA PRO A 122 37.90 17.75 4.31
C PRO A 122 36.74 17.29 3.42
N LEU A 123 37.05 16.76 2.23
CA LEU A 123 36.04 16.18 1.34
C LEU A 123 35.30 15.02 2.02
N ARG A 124 33.97 15.04 1.92
CA ARG A 124 33.10 14.01 2.47
C ARG A 124 32.39 13.29 1.34
N LEU A 125 32.41 11.96 1.42
CA LEU A 125 31.62 11.11 0.54
C LEU A 125 30.21 10.91 1.11
N PRO A 126 29.21 10.57 0.28
CA PRO A 126 27.89 10.21 0.74
C PRO A 126 27.95 8.95 1.61
N ASP A 127 27.06 8.87 2.61
CA ASP A 127 26.81 7.61 3.32
C ASP A 127 26.20 6.58 2.34
N PRO A 128 26.84 5.41 2.14
CA PRO A 128 26.40 4.43 1.15
C PRO A 128 24.96 3.92 1.36
N GLU A 129 24.54 3.67 2.62
CA GLU A 129 23.20 3.15 2.87
C GLU A 129 22.14 4.21 2.56
N ARG A 130 22.35 5.47 2.99
CA ARG A 130 21.46 6.58 2.67
C ARG A 130 21.39 6.85 1.17
N LEU A 131 22.52 6.79 0.47
CA LEU A 131 22.56 6.97 -0.98
C LEU A 131 21.77 5.87 -1.70
N LEU A 132 21.96 4.60 -1.30
CA LEU A 132 21.21 3.48 -1.86
C LEU A 132 19.72 3.62 -1.57
N ARG A 133 19.32 3.90 -0.32
CA ARG A 133 17.89 4.11 0.03
C ARG A 133 17.27 5.25 -0.77
N GLY A 134 17.97 6.38 -0.90
CA GLY A 134 17.52 7.51 -1.72
C GLY A 134 17.31 7.12 -3.18
N PHE A 135 18.19 6.30 -3.76
CA PHE A 135 18.00 5.77 -5.10
C PHE A 135 16.79 4.82 -5.20
N LEU A 136 16.61 3.92 -4.24
CA LEU A 136 15.44 3.01 -4.21
C LEU A 136 14.12 3.80 -4.12
N ASP A 137 14.09 4.84 -3.29
CA ASP A 137 12.95 5.74 -3.15
C ASP A 137 12.71 6.55 -4.44
N ALA A 138 13.77 7.03 -5.10
CA ALA A 138 13.64 7.73 -6.38
C ALA A 138 13.11 6.83 -7.50
N VAL A 139 13.45 5.53 -7.49
CA VAL A 139 12.85 4.55 -8.40
C VAL A 139 11.38 4.36 -8.05
N ALA A 140 11.05 4.18 -6.77
CA ALA A 140 9.68 4.04 -6.29
C ALA A 140 8.80 5.25 -6.69
N ASP A 141 9.32 6.46 -6.57
CA ASP A 141 8.63 7.72 -6.92
C ASP A 141 8.29 7.87 -8.40
N ALA A 142 9.09 7.26 -9.27
CA ALA A 142 8.91 7.36 -10.71
C ALA A 142 7.78 6.46 -11.27
N LEU A 143 7.37 5.40 -10.55
CA LEU A 143 6.50 4.36 -11.12
C LEU A 143 5.00 4.71 -11.11
N PRO A 144 4.41 5.29 -10.05
CA PRO A 144 2.95 5.49 -9.99
C PRO A 144 2.43 6.65 -10.86
N ARG A 145 3.30 7.58 -11.28
CA ARG A 145 2.97 8.85 -11.97
C ARG A 145 2.72 8.69 -13.48
N SER A 146 1.85 7.75 -13.86
CA SER A 146 1.48 7.51 -15.27
C SER A 146 0.51 8.58 -15.81
N PRO A 147 0.35 8.75 -17.15
CA PRO A 147 -0.55 9.76 -17.72
C PRO A 147 -2.02 9.68 -17.24
N ALA A 148 -2.51 8.50 -16.88
CA ALA A 148 -3.87 8.28 -16.38
C ALA A 148 -3.97 8.32 -14.83
N ALA A 149 -2.85 8.42 -14.12
CA ALA A 149 -2.82 8.27 -12.67
C ALA A 149 -3.63 9.36 -11.95
N ALA A 150 -3.57 10.61 -12.41
CA ALA A 150 -4.32 11.70 -11.79
C ALA A 150 -5.84 11.53 -11.92
N LEU A 151 -6.30 10.96 -13.05
CA LEU A 151 -7.70 10.63 -13.26
C LEU A 151 -8.14 9.49 -12.33
N ALA A 152 -7.33 8.45 -12.20
CA ALA A 152 -7.62 7.31 -11.33
C ALA A 152 -7.60 7.68 -9.83
N ALA A 153 -6.67 8.56 -9.43
CA ALA A 153 -6.51 9.03 -8.05
C ALA A 153 -7.50 10.16 -7.69
N GLY A 154 -8.17 10.77 -8.68
CA GLY A 154 -9.07 11.90 -8.46
C GLY A 154 -8.35 13.21 -8.11
N GLY A 155 -7.06 13.34 -8.43
CA GLY A 155 -6.26 14.51 -8.12
C GLY A 155 -4.78 14.35 -8.48
N PRO A 156 -4.00 15.44 -8.45
CA PRO A 156 -2.61 15.43 -8.90
C PRO A 156 -1.61 14.91 -7.86
N VAL A 157 -1.96 14.95 -6.57
CA VAL A 157 -1.05 14.57 -5.47
C VAL A 157 -0.69 13.09 -5.56
N PHE A 158 0.61 12.79 -5.53
CA PHE A 158 1.23 11.48 -5.76
C PHE A 158 1.05 10.90 -7.16
N ALA A 159 0.38 11.61 -8.08
CA ALA A 159 -0.09 11.05 -9.34
C ALA A 159 0.49 11.74 -10.60
N VAL A 160 1.05 12.94 -10.48
CA VAL A 160 1.65 13.67 -11.61
C VAL A 160 3.18 13.78 -11.45
N PRO A 161 3.97 13.93 -12.53
CA PRO A 161 5.43 14.09 -12.44
C PRO A 161 5.90 15.32 -11.65
N GLU A 162 5.13 16.39 -11.67
CA GLU A 162 5.47 17.65 -11.00
C GLU A 162 5.33 17.52 -9.47
N PRO A 163 6.36 17.86 -8.69
CA PRO A 163 6.27 17.85 -7.23
C PRO A 163 5.14 18.75 -6.70
N ARG A 164 4.37 18.26 -5.74
CA ARG A 164 3.27 18.96 -5.07
C ARG A 164 3.61 19.18 -3.60
N HIS A 165 3.63 20.44 -3.16
CA HIS A 165 3.83 20.77 -1.76
C HIS A 165 2.61 20.40 -0.91
N VAL A 166 2.79 19.53 0.10
CA VAL A 166 1.74 18.86 0.89
C VAL A 166 2.10 18.72 2.40
N PRO A 167 2.44 19.81 3.11
CA PRO A 167 2.93 19.74 4.49
C PRO A 167 1.92 19.13 5.48
N GLY A 168 0.62 19.22 5.18
CA GLY A 168 -0.45 18.65 6.00
C GLY A 168 -0.62 17.14 5.91
N LEU A 169 0.08 16.44 5.00
CA LEU A 169 -0.12 15.01 4.76
C LEU A 169 0.76 14.08 5.61
N ARG A 170 1.62 14.61 6.50
CA ARG A 170 2.50 13.78 7.36
C ARG A 170 1.73 12.77 8.20
N ALA A 171 0.67 13.21 8.89
CA ALA A 171 -0.13 12.32 9.74
C ALA A 171 -0.85 11.25 8.91
N TRP A 172 -1.44 11.65 7.78
CA TRP A 172 -2.07 10.73 6.83
C TRP A 172 -1.05 9.70 6.27
N ALA A 173 0.17 10.13 5.95
CA ALA A 173 1.21 9.23 5.44
C ALA A 173 1.67 8.22 6.49
N ALA A 174 1.72 8.60 7.77
CA ALA A 174 1.98 7.68 8.88
C ALA A 174 0.86 6.64 9.01
N ASP A 175 -0.40 7.08 8.90
CA ASP A 175 -1.56 6.17 8.90
C ASP A 175 -1.55 5.22 7.70
N ALA A 176 -1.19 5.71 6.50
CA ALA A 176 -1.06 4.91 5.29
C ALA A 176 0.05 3.86 5.41
N ALA A 177 1.19 4.22 5.99
CA ALA A 177 2.30 3.31 6.28
C ALA A 177 1.88 2.21 7.25
N ALA A 178 1.28 2.59 8.39
CA ALA A 178 0.76 1.64 9.37
C ALA A 178 -0.35 0.73 8.83
N GLY A 179 -0.96 1.08 7.69
CA GLY A 179 -1.91 0.23 6.97
C GLY A 179 -1.24 -0.81 6.08
N HIS A 180 -0.11 -0.46 5.45
CA HIS A 180 0.67 -1.40 4.63
C HIS A 180 1.54 -2.33 5.48
N ASP A 181 1.91 -1.91 6.69
CA ASP A 181 2.57 -2.78 7.69
C ASP A 181 1.63 -3.88 8.21
N ALA A 182 0.33 -3.76 7.97
CA ALA A 182 -0.62 -4.83 8.26
C ALA A 182 -0.29 -6.01 7.33
N GLY A 183 -0.01 -7.20 7.86
CA GLY A 183 0.48 -8.35 7.08
C GLY A 183 -0.52 -8.93 6.06
N VAL A 184 -1.67 -8.26 5.89
CA VAL A 184 -2.76 -8.67 5.00
C VAL A 184 -3.32 -7.50 4.21
N ARG A 185 -3.77 -7.77 2.99
CA ARG A 185 -4.52 -6.85 2.14
C ARG A 185 -5.99 -7.27 2.05
N LEU A 186 -6.89 -6.29 2.00
CA LEU A 186 -8.32 -6.54 1.78
C LEU A 186 -8.71 -6.27 0.32
N SER A 187 -9.54 -7.13 -0.24
CA SER A 187 -10.27 -6.87 -1.49
C SER A 187 -11.77 -7.09 -1.28
N LEU A 188 -12.58 -6.58 -2.19
CA LEU A 188 -14.02 -6.81 -2.22
C LEU A 188 -14.37 -7.55 -3.51
N ARG A 189 -14.79 -8.81 -3.39
CA ARG A 189 -15.35 -9.56 -4.51
C ARG A 189 -16.83 -9.23 -4.63
N VAL A 190 -17.25 -8.73 -5.78
CA VAL A 190 -18.67 -8.46 -6.06
C VAL A 190 -19.22 -9.67 -6.81
N GLU A 191 -20.13 -10.38 -6.17
CA GLU A 191 -20.90 -11.48 -6.74
C GLU A 191 -22.26 -10.94 -7.17
N VAL A 192 -22.70 -11.31 -8.38
CA VAL A 192 -24.01 -10.93 -8.92
C VAL A 192 -24.78 -12.19 -9.27
N PRO A 193 -25.50 -12.79 -8.30
CA PRO A 193 -26.28 -13.98 -8.55
C PRO A 193 -27.32 -13.73 -9.65
N GLY A 194 -27.41 -14.67 -10.61
CA GLY A 194 -28.36 -14.57 -11.72
C GLY A 194 -27.91 -13.70 -12.90
N LEU A 195 -26.72 -13.09 -12.86
CA LEU A 195 -26.20 -12.27 -13.97
C LEU A 195 -26.12 -13.05 -15.29
N ALA A 196 -25.68 -14.30 -15.24
CA ALA A 196 -25.57 -15.17 -16.42
C ALA A 196 -26.92 -15.62 -16.99
N SER A 197 -28.02 -15.43 -16.24
CA SER A 197 -29.36 -15.89 -16.61
C SER A 197 -30.37 -14.74 -16.76
N ALA A 198 -29.94 -13.49 -16.55
CA ALA A 198 -30.79 -12.32 -16.65
C ALA A 198 -31.02 -11.95 -18.13
N GLY A 199 -32.28 -11.90 -18.55
CA GLY A 199 -32.67 -11.30 -19.84
C GLY A 199 -32.56 -9.77 -19.79
N PRO A 200 -32.50 -9.09 -20.95
CA PRO A 200 -32.30 -7.63 -21.03
C PRO A 200 -33.38 -6.78 -20.34
N ASP A 201 -34.52 -7.39 -19.98
CA ASP A 201 -35.70 -6.70 -19.44
C ASP A 201 -36.16 -7.22 -18.05
N GLU A 202 -35.39 -8.11 -17.39
CA GLU A 202 -35.77 -8.68 -16.08
C GLU A 202 -34.83 -8.34 -14.91
N ALA A 203 -35.48 -7.78 -13.88
CA ALA A 203 -35.23 -7.79 -12.44
C ALA A 203 -33.95 -7.14 -11.87
N ARG A 204 -34.17 -6.34 -10.80
CA ARG A 204 -33.15 -5.86 -9.86
C ARG A 204 -32.17 -6.98 -9.50
N LEU A 205 -31.00 -6.98 -10.13
CA LEU A 205 -29.89 -7.85 -9.76
C LEU A 205 -29.50 -7.57 -8.30
N THR A 206 -29.33 -8.63 -7.52
CA THR A 206 -28.78 -8.51 -6.17
C THR A 206 -27.26 -8.54 -6.28
N PHE A 207 -26.60 -7.64 -5.55
CA PHE A 207 -25.15 -7.61 -5.45
C PHE A 207 -24.75 -8.10 -4.07
N ARG A 208 -23.85 -9.08 -4.03
CA ARG A 208 -23.24 -9.56 -2.79
C ARG A 208 -21.78 -9.16 -2.80
N ALA A 209 -21.38 -8.37 -1.82
CA ALA A 209 -20.00 -7.96 -1.63
C ALA A 209 -19.35 -8.88 -0.58
N VAL A 210 -18.35 -9.65 -0.99
CA VAL A 210 -17.61 -10.59 -0.13
C VAL A 210 -16.21 -10.03 0.12
N PRO A 211 -15.88 -9.62 1.36
CA PRO A 211 -14.53 -9.21 1.70
C PRO A 211 -13.59 -10.41 1.65
N GLN A 212 -12.47 -10.26 0.95
CA GLN A 212 -11.40 -11.24 0.92
C GLN A 212 -10.15 -10.69 1.60
N VAL A 213 -9.41 -11.57 2.25
CA VAL A 213 -8.13 -11.29 2.89
C VAL A 213 -7.05 -11.99 2.06
N HIS A 214 -6.03 -11.24 1.70
CA HIS A 214 -4.86 -11.69 0.94
C HIS A 214 -3.66 -11.61 1.86
N SER A 215 -2.84 -12.65 1.90
CA SER A 215 -1.55 -12.57 2.58
C SER A 215 -0.61 -11.67 1.76
N LEU A 216 0.15 -10.81 2.45
CA LEU A 216 1.24 -10.10 1.81
C LEU A 216 2.52 -10.95 1.74
N ASP A 217 2.62 -11.99 2.58
CA ASP A 217 3.77 -12.89 2.63
C ASP A 217 3.70 -13.94 1.51
N ASP A 218 2.50 -14.42 1.20
CA ASP A 218 2.21 -15.36 0.12
C ASP A 218 1.10 -14.82 -0.78
N PRO A 219 1.44 -14.27 -1.97
CA PRO A 219 0.46 -13.73 -2.91
C PRO A 219 -0.57 -14.74 -3.41
N GLY A 220 -0.30 -16.05 -3.30
CA GLY A 220 -1.25 -17.10 -3.67
C GLY A 220 -2.31 -17.36 -2.60
N LEU A 221 -2.09 -16.89 -1.36
CA LEU A 221 -2.96 -17.17 -0.24
C LEU A 221 -4.07 -16.11 -0.11
N VAL A 222 -5.26 -16.50 -0.53
CA VAL A 222 -6.47 -15.67 -0.51
C VAL A 222 -7.62 -16.45 0.15
N ALA A 223 -8.31 -15.83 1.09
CA ALA A 223 -9.50 -16.42 1.72
C ALA A 223 -10.59 -15.38 1.94
N ASP A 224 -11.85 -15.80 1.88
CA ASP A 224 -12.97 -14.96 2.27
C ASP A 224 -12.87 -14.65 3.78
N ALA A 225 -13.20 -13.41 4.18
CA ALA A 225 -13.04 -12.96 5.56
C ALA A 225 -13.70 -13.91 6.59
N PRO A 226 -14.92 -14.44 6.40
CA PRO A 226 -15.48 -15.42 7.34
C PRO A 226 -14.59 -16.65 7.57
N ALA A 227 -13.88 -17.13 6.54
CA ALA A 227 -12.97 -18.27 6.67
C ALA A 227 -11.72 -17.90 7.49
N VAL A 228 -11.16 -16.70 7.32
CA VAL A 228 -10.04 -16.23 8.15
C VAL A 228 -10.44 -16.09 9.63
N TRP A 229 -11.67 -15.64 9.89
CA TRP A 229 -12.21 -15.60 11.26
C TRP A 229 -12.49 -16.99 11.83
N ALA A 230 -12.84 -17.96 10.99
CA ALA A 230 -12.98 -19.36 11.38
C ALA A 230 -11.62 -20.06 11.60
N GLY A 231 -10.52 -19.50 11.07
CA GLY A 231 -9.17 -20.03 11.26
C GLY A 231 -8.56 -20.70 10.04
N ALA A 232 -8.81 -20.14 8.85
CA ALA A 232 -8.13 -20.57 7.62
C ALA A 232 -6.61 -20.67 7.84
N GLU A 233 -6.04 -21.78 7.39
CA GLU A 233 -4.60 -22.07 7.49
C GLU A 233 -3.76 -21.16 6.58
N GLY A 234 -2.46 -21.06 6.87
CA GLY A 234 -1.51 -20.23 6.11
C GLY A 234 -1.52 -18.75 6.49
N PHE A 235 -2.57 -18.25 7.14
CA PHE A 235 -2.59 -16.87 7.65
C PHE A 235 -1.87 -16.77 9.00
N GLY A 236 -0.93 -15.83 9.11
CA GLY A 236 -0.17 -15.60 10.34
C GLY A 236 -1.05 -15.20 11.54
N PRO A 237 -0.51 -15.29 12.78
CA PRO A 237 -1.29 -15.11 14.01
C PRO A 237 -1.92 -13.71 14.16
N ARG A 238 -1.38 -12.70 13.47
CA ARG A 238 -1.92 -11.32 13.46
C ARG A 238 -2.95 -11.06 12.37
N ALA A 239 -3.15 -11.98 11.42
CA ALA A 239 -3.97 -11.75 10.24
C ALA A 239 -5.41 -11.30 10.56
N ARG A 240 -6.02 -11.84 11.63
CA ARG A 240 -7.35 -11.43 12.08
C ARG A 240 -7.37 -9.99 12.62
N LEU A 241 -6.38 -9.62 13.42
CA LEU A 241 -6.23 -8.26 13.97
C LEU A 241 -6.00 -7.26 12.84
N ASP A 242 -5.07 -7.58 11.95
CA ASP A 242 -4.71 -6.75 10.81
C ASP A 242 -5.89 -6.58 9.84
N ALA A 243 -6.64 -7.66 9.55
CA ALA A 243 -7.87 -7.60 8.76
C ALA A 243 -8.94 -6.74 9.43
N LEU A 244 -9.13 -6.85 10.75
CA LEU A 244 -10.07 -6.01 11.51
C LEU A 244 -9.69 -4.53 11.46
N LEU A 245 -8.40 -4.19 11.63
CA LEU A 245 -7.92 -2.82 11.56
C LEU A 245 -8.10 -2.25 10.15
N SER A 246 -7.77 -3.03 9.12
CA SER A 246 -7.95 -2.62 7.72
C SER A 246 -9.44 -2.43 7.36
N LEU A 247 -10.34 -3.31 7.82
CA LEU A 247 -11.79 -3.15 7.64
C LEU A 247 -12.31 -1.89 8.36
N ARG A 248 -11.86 -1.64 9.59
CA ARG A 248 -12.23 -0.42 10.35
C ARG A 248 -11.77 0.86 9.67
N ARG A 249 -10.62 0.85 8.98
CA ARG A 249 -10.16 2.01 8.19
C ARG A 249 -11.03 2.17 6.93
N ALA A 250 -11.25 1.08 6.20
CA ALA A 250 -12.09 1.08 4.99
C ALA A 250 -13.51 1.60 5.27
N ALA A 251 -14.14 1.17 6.37
CA ALA A 251 -15.49 1.59 6.75
C ALA A 251 -15.62 3.09 7.06
N ARG A 252 -14.53 3.78 7.45
CA ARG A 252 -14.54 5.25 7.65
C ARG A 252 -14.60 6.00 6.33
N VAL A 253 -13.98 5.45 5.29
CA VAL A 253 -13.88 6.06 3.96
C VAL A 253 -15.09 5.68 3.09
N TRP A 254 -15.56 4.45 3.21
CA TRP A 254 -16.77 3.94 2.57
C TRP A 254 -17.85 3.71 3.62
N PRO A 255 -18.54 4.76 4.10
CA PRO A 255 -19.67 4.56 5.01
C PRO A 255 -20.70 3.67 4.32
N PRO A 256 -21.30 2.69 5.03
CA PRO A 256 -22.21 1.72 4.42
C PRO A 256 -23.44 2.42 3.84
N ARG A 257 -23.39 2.74 2.55
CA ARG A 257 -24.51 3.28 1.79
C ARG A 257 -25.47 2.15 1.44
N GLY A 258 -26.24 1.66 2.41
CA GLY A 258 -27.35 0.73 2.12
C GLY A 258 -27.84 -0.15 3.26
N ALA A 259 -26.94 -0.68 4.10
CA ALA A 259 -27.31 -1.72 5.07
C ALA A 259 -28.32 -1.27 6.15
N ALA A 260 -28.36 0.04 6.48
CA ALA A 260 -29.30 0.58 7.47
C ALA A 260 -30.75 0.66 6.96
N ARG A 261 -31.00 0.55 5.64
CA ARG A 261 -32.37 0.58 5.08
C ARG A 261 -33.02 -0.79 5.08
N ASP A 262 -32.26 -1.86 4.86
CA ASP A 262 -32.83 -3.21 4.74
C ASP A 262 -33.17 -3.82 6.10
N ALA A 263 -32.32 -3.63 7.12
CA ALA A 263 -32.62 -4.07 8.49
C ALA A 263 -33.90 -3.42 9.07
N ARG A 264 -34.19 -2.16 8.70
CA ARG A 264 -35.45 -1.48 9.09
C ARG A 264 -36.66 -1.98 8.29
N ARG A 265 -36.45 -2.49 7.07
CA ARG A 265 -37.52 -3.01 6.20
C ARG A 265 -37.92 -4.42 6.61
N ASP A 266 -36.95 -5.24 7.01
CA ASP A 266 -37.17 -6.60 7.51
C ASP A 266 -37.83 -6.58 8.89
N ALA A 267 -37.40 -5.69 9.78
CA ALA A 267 -38.08 -5.48 11.07
C ALA A 267 -39.53 -4.99 10.91
N ARG A 268 -39.83 -4.15 9.89
CA ARG A 268 -41.20 -3.71 9.58
C ARG A 268 -42.04 -4.82 8.93
N ARG A 269 -41.44 -5.68 8.10
CA ARG A 269 -42.11 -6.84 7.51
C ARG A 269 -42.45 -7.89 8.57
N ASP A 270 -41.55 -8.18 9.49
CA ASP A 270 -41.79 -9.09 10.62
C ASP A 270 -42.84 -8.55 11.60
N ALA A 271 -42.82 -7.25 11.89
CA ALA A 271 -43.87 -6.61 12.68
C ALA A 271 -45.25 -6.65 11.99
N GLY A 272 -45.28 -6.49 10.65
CA GLY A 272 -46.50 -6.60 9.85
C GLY A 272 -47.06 -8.03 9.78
N ARG A 273 -46.18 -9.04 9.69
CA ARG A 273 -46.55 -10.46 9.66
C ARG A 273 -47.10 -10.93 11.01
N ARG A 274 -46.50 -10.47 12.12
CA ARG A 274 -47.00 -10.73 13.49
C ARG A 274 -48.35 -10.06 13.77
N ARG A 275 -48.58 -8.84 13.27
CA ARG A 275 -49.90 -8.16 13.38
C ARG A 275 -50.99 -8.87 12.59
N ARG A 276 -50.71 -9.34 11.36
CA ARG A 276 -51.69 -10.10 10.56
C ARG A 276 -52.04 -11.45 11.20
N ALA A 277 -51.06 -12.17 11.74
CA ALA A 277 -51.28 -13.42 12.47
C ALA A 277 -52.12 -13.22 13.76
N ALA A 278 -51.94 -12.10 14.47
CA ALA A 278 -52.76 -11.77 15.64
C ALA A 278 -54.20 -11.36 15.29
N THR A 279 -54.45 -10.88 14.07
CA THR A 279 -55.79 -10.46 13.62
C THR A 279 -56.58 -11.62 13.00
N SER A 280 -55.89 -12.61 12.41
CA SER A 280 -56.51 -13.81 11.83
C SER A 280 -56.82 -14.92 12.84
N GLY A 281 -56.37 -14.80 14.09
CA GLY A 281 -56.61 -15.79 15.16
C GLY A 281 -57.97 -15.68 15.88
N ARG A 282 -58.86 -14.78 15.46
CA ARG A 282 -60.20 -14.62 16.04
C ARG A 282 -61.28 -15.28 15.18
N TYR A 283 -61.19 -16.59 14.95
CA TYR A 283 -62.37 -17.41 14.64
C TYR A 283 -62.02 -18.88 14.93
N ALA A 284 -62.38 -19.33 16.12
CA ALA A 284 -62.58 -20.75 16.41
C ALA A 284 -63.88 -20.86 17.23
N PRO A 285 -64.78 -21.79 16.90
CA PRO A 285 -66.12 -21.85 17.46
C PRO A 285 -66.11 -22.42 18.88
N CYS A 286 -67.08 -21.96 19.66
CA CYS A 286 -67.33 -22.34 21.04
C CYS A 286 -67.63 -23.85 21.16
N PRO A 287 -66.96 -24.61 22.05
CA PRO A 287 -67.45 -25.89 22.50
C PRO A 287 -68.17 -25.76 23.85
N ASP A 288 -69.13 -26.66 23.95
CA ASP A 288 -70.22 -26.80 24.91
C ASP A 288 -69.80 -26.87 26.39
N ARG A 289 -70.71 -26.38 27.25
CA ARG A 289 -70.62 -26.42 28.71
C ARG A 289 -70.93 -27.82 29.23
N SER A 290 -69.96 -28.48 29.87
CA SER A 290 -70.30 -29.38 30.98
C SER A 290 -69.16 -29.61 31.98
N ARG A 291 -69.44 -29.15 33.22
CA ARG A 291 -69.21 -29.82 34.52
C ARG A 291 -67.79 -29.99 35.10
N ARG A 292 -67.74 -29.49 36.35
CA ARG A 292 -67.02 -29.97 37.56
C ARG A 292 -65.53 -29.59 37.75
N ALA A 293 -65.34 -28.69 38.72
CA ALA A 293 -64.19 -28.65 39.63
C ALA A 293 -64.35 -29.76 40.72
N PRO A 294 -63.45 -29.88 41.73
CA PRO A 294 -62.16 -29.21 41.95
C PRO A 294 -61.02 -30.18 42.37
N SER A 295 -59.76 -29.71 42.39
CA SER A 295 -58.82 -29.85 43.53
C SER A 295 -57.40 -29.37 43.17
N ARG A 296 -56.97 -28.31 43.85
CA ARG A 296 -55.56 -28.06 44.22
C ARG A 296 -55.13 -29.15 45.26
N PRO A 297 -53.85 -29.36 45.68
CA PRO A 297 -52.84 -28.30 45.82
C PRO A 297 -51.32 -28.67 45.81
N VAL A 298 -50.51 -27.61 45.91
CA VAL A 298 -49.14 -27.42 46.49
C VAL A 298 -47.88 -28.11 45.91
N SER A 299 -46.85 -27.25 45.83
CA SER A 299 -45.43 -27.41 46.30
C SER A 299 -44.40 -27.38 45.18
N ARG A 300 -43.59 -26.30 45.07
CA ARG A 300 -42.23 -26.10 45.68
C ARG A 300 -41.23 -27.13 45.12
N SER A 301 -39.98 -26.83 44.74
CA SER A 301 -39.07 -25.72 44.99
C SER A 301 -37.76 -26.01 44.22
N LEU A 302 -37.11 -24.95 43.73
CA LEU A 302 -35.67 -24.66 43.61
C LEU A 302 -34.64 -25.82 43.62
N ARG A 303 -33.77 -25.83 42.61
CA ARG A 303 -32.48 -25.10 42.60
C ARG A 303 -32.07 -24.75 41.18
#